data_AF-A0A8M1KTS2-F1
#
_entry.id   AF-A0A8M1KTS2-F1
#
_cell.length_a   1.000
_cell.length_b   1.000
_cell.length_c   1.000
_cell.angle_alpha   90.00
_cell.angle_beta   90.00
_cell.angle_gamma   90.00
#
_symmetry.space_group_name_H-M   'P 1'
#
loop_
_entity.id
_entity.type
_entity.pdbx_description
1 polymer ?
#
loop_
_entity_poly.entity_id
_entity_poly.type
_entity_poly.pdbx_seq_one_letter_code
_entity_poly.pdbx_strand_id
1 'polypeptide(L)'
;QLQFFTCLSKYNVWPSNPGSNVIHIKKANYGRTDETTCSSGRPAHQLSNTNCYAPTTLPIISERCEGRTTCLLQASNSIFSDPCFGTYKYLDISYSCVPPSKEPEHLITTILHYTPNTFSLTLILTIL
;
A
#
# COMPACT_ATOMS: atom_id res chain seq x y z
N GLN A 1 3.04 13.60 -7.08
CA GLN A 1 2.67 12.99 -5.78
C GLN A 1 1.26 13.45 -5.46
N LEU A 2 0.39 12.53 -5.04
CA LEU A 2 -0.99 12.81 -4.69
C LEU A 2 -1.20 12.52 -3.21
N GLN A 3 -1.96 13.37 -2.52
CA GLN A 3 -2.34 13.20 -1.13
C GLN A 3 -3.85 13.34 -1.03
N PHE A 4 -4.48 12.39 -0.33
CA PHE A 4 -5.93 12.31 -0.20
C PHE A 4 -6.33 11.96 1.22
N PHE A 5 -7.42 12.58 1.66
CA PHE A 5 -8.10 12.26 2.90
C PHE A 5 -9.49 11.74 2.57
N THR A 6 -9.90 10.61 3.16
CA THR A 6 -11.29 10.16 3.07
C THR A 6 -11.90 10.05 4.46
N CYS A 7 -13.02 10.77 4.62
CA CYS A 7 -13.91 10.67 5.78
C CYS A 7 -14.90 9.51 5.62
N LEU A 8 -15.03 8.99 4.39
CA LEU A 8 -15.97 7.94 4.04
C LEU A 8 -15.39 6.57 4.37
N SER A 9 -16.27 5.64 4.72
CA SER A 9 -15.89 4.25 4.97
C SER A 9 -15.28 3.57 3.75
N LYS A 10 -15.54 4.02 2.52
CA LYS A 10 -15.00 3.40 1.29
C LYS A 10 -14.49 4.46 0.32
N TYR A 11 -13.34 4.21 -0.32
CA TYR A 11 -12.71 5.12 -1.28
C TYR A 11 -12.00 4.35 -2.40
N ASN A 12 -12.18 4.80 -3.64
CA ASN A 12 -11.50 4.23 -4.80
C ASN A 12 -10.28 5.07 -5.15
N VAL A 13 -9.13 4.42 -5.28
CA VAL A 13 -7.88 5.00 -5.77
C VAL A 13 -7.75 4.64 -7.25
N TRP A 14 -7.61 5.66 -8.11
CA TRP A 14 -7.34 5.49 -9.54
C TRP A 14 -6.17 6.38 -10.02
N PRO A 15 -5.38 5.93 -11.00
CA PRO A 15 -4.45 6.76 -11.73
C PRO A 15 -5.22 7.76 -12.58
N SER A 16 -4.76 9.01 -12.57
CA SER A 16 -5.40 10.09 -13.33
C SER A 16 -5.22 9.98 -14.85
N ASN A 17 -4.32 9.11 -15.33
CA ASN A 17 -3.98 8.99 -16.74
C ASN A 17 -4.18 7.55 -17.26
N PRO A 18 -4.86 7.35 -18.40
CA PRO A 18 -4.95 6.07 -19.08
C PRO A 18 -3.62 5.77 -19.76
N GLY A 19 -2.75 5.06 -19.06
CA GLY A 19 -1.42 4.69 -19.54
C GLY A 19 -0.66 3.90 -18.48
N SER A 20 -1.10 2.66 -18.26
CA SER A 20 -0.45 1.56 -17.49
C SER A 20 0.15 1.85 -16.11
N ASN A 21 0.10 3.07 -15.59
CA ASN A 21 0.72 3.42 -14.33
C ASN A 21 0.05 2.66 -13.17
N VAL A 22 0.88 2.21 -12.25
CA VAL A 22 0.48 1.51 -11.05
C VAL A 22 0.61 2.42 -9.83
N ILE A 23 -0.17 2.10 -8.80
CA ILE A 23 -0.16 2.82 -7.53
C ILE A 23 1.12 2.45 -6.77
N HIS A 24 1.84 3.47 -6.32
CA HIS A 24 2.94 3.38 -5.38
C HIS A 24 2.60 4.17 -4.11
N ILE A 25 2.45 3.47 -2.99
CA ILE A 25 2.07 4.04 -1.70
C ILE A 25 3.31 4.62 -1.02
N LYS A 26 3.24 5.90 -0.65
CA LYS A 26 4.33 6.59 0.07
C LYS A 26 4.10 6.61 1.57
N LYS A 27 2.88 6.96 1.99
CA LYS A 27 2.49 7.09 3.39
C LYS A 27 1.01 6.76 3.54
N ALA A 28 0.62 6.19 4.67
CA ALA A 28 -0.79 6.04 5.00
C ALA A 28 -1.01 6.03 6.52
N ASN A 29 -2.11 6.63 6.98
CA ASN A 29 -2.52 6.64 8.38
C ASN A 29 -4.05 6.55 8.51
N TYR A 30 -4.53 5.59 9.31
CA TYR A 30 -5.90 5.52 9.78
C TYR A 30 -5.94 6.08 11.21
N GLY A 31 -6.44 7.30 11.37
CA GLY A 31 -6.28 8.01 12.62
C GLY A 31 -6.76 9.45 12.53
N ARG A 32 -6.11 10.35 13.26
CA ARG A 32 -6.36 11.79 13.21
C ARG A 32 -5.07 12.53 13.50
N THR A 33 -4.71 13.44 12.62
CA THR A 33 -3.49 14.26 12.66
C THR A 33 -3.79 15.76 12.75
N ASP A 34 -5.04 16.17 12.58
CA ASP A 34 -5.51 17.55 12.73
C ASP A 34 -6.98 17.63 13.15
N GLU A 35 -7.43 18.79 13.65
CA GLU A 35 -8.80 18.99 14.15
C GLU A 35 -9.82 19.31 13.04
N THR A 36 -9.35 19.74 11.88
CA THR A 36 -10.18 20.34 10.82
C THR A 36 -10.65 19.32 9.78
N THR A 37 -9.83 18.32 9.48
CA THR A 37 -10.12 17.25 8.53
C THR A 37 -11.29 16.40 9.04
N CYS A 38 -12.29 16.23 8.19
CA CYS A 38 -13.49 15.46 8.50
C CYS A 38 -14.22 15.92 9.79
N SER A 39 -14.24 17.22 10.06
CA SER A 39 -14.77 17.82 11.31
C SER A 39 -16.27 18.17 11.26
N SER A 40 -16.86 18.30 10.07
CA SER A 40 -18.25 18.76 9.92
C SER A 40 -19.24 17.89 10.70
N GLY A 41 -20.06 18.54 11.55
CA GLY A 41 -21.07 17.88 12.38
C GLY A 41 -20.52 17.01 13.52
N ARG A 42 -19.22 17.10 13.83
CA ARG A 42 -18.58 16.31 14.87
C ARG A 42 -18.38 17.11 16.17
N PRO A 43 -18.57 16.49 17.34
CA PRO A 43 -18.32 17.14 18.62
C PRO A 43 -16.81 17.27 18.87
N ALA A 44 -16.40 18.34 19.58
CA ALA A 44 -15.00 18.69 19.80
C ALA A 44 -14.16 17.56 20.43
N HIS A 45 -14.74 16.76 21.34
CA HIS A 45 -14.03 15.64 21.96
C HIS A 45 -13.60 14.54 20.96
N GLN A 46 -14.26 14.43 19.80
CA GLN A 46 -13.88 13.49 18.75
C GLN A 46 -12.77 14.03 17.84
N LEU A 47 -12.47 15.33 17.93
CA LEU A 47 -11.54 16.06 17.06
C LEU A 47 -10.23 16.44 17.76
N SER A 48 -10.23 16.56 19.08
CA SER A 48 -9.09 17.08 19.87
C SER A 48 -7.87 16.17 19.89
N ASN A 49 -8.02 14.86 19.71
CA ASN A 49 -6.89 13.95 19.65
C ASN A 49 -6.28 13.92 18.24
N THR A 50 -5.29 14.78 18.02
CA THR A 50 -4.53 14.88 16.76
C THR A 50 -3.24 14.06 16.74
N ASN A 51 -2.97 13.27 17.79
CA ASN A 51 -1.82 12.38 17.87
C ASN A 51 -2.25 10.92 17.73
N CYS A 52 -3.15 10.65 16.79
CA CYS A 52 -3.71 9.33 16.58
C CYS A 52 -3.17 8.69 15.29
N TYR A 53 -2.35 7.65 15.47
CA TYR A 53 -1.68 6.94 14.39
C TYR A 53 -1.88 5.42 14.49
N ALA A 54 -2.21 4.79 13.37
CA ALA A 54 -2.26 3.33 13.27
C ALA A 54 -1.05 2.83 12.45
N PRO A 55 -0.01 2.27 13.09
CA PRO A 55 1.23 1.87 12.40
C PRO A 55 1.02 0.75 11.37
N THR A 56 -0.05 -0.02 11.52
CA THR A 56 -0.46 -1.09 10.59
C THR A 56 -1.12 -0.57 9.32
N THR A 57 -1.45 0.73 9.24
CA THR A 57 -2.17 1.28 8.08
C THR A 57 -1.37 1.16 6.78
N LEU A 58 -0.11 1.61 6.81
CA LEU A 58 0.77 1.57 5.65
C LEU A 58 0.97 0.14 5.10
N PRO A 59 1.34 -0.88 5.90
CA PRO A 59 1.53 -2.22 5.36
C PRO A 59 0.24 -2.81 4.79
N ILE A 60 -0.91 -2.64 5.44
CA ILE A 60 -2.21 -3.14 4.94
C ILE A 60 -2.58 -2.51 3.60
N ILE A 61 -2.38 -1.20 3.44
CA ILE A 61 -2.70 -0.50 2.20
C ILE A 61 -1.70 -0.84 1.10
N SER A 62 -0.42 -1.00 1.45
CA SER A 62 0.61 -1.41 0.49
C SER A 62 0.30 -2.80 -0.06
N GLU A 63 -0.02 -3.77 0.79
CA GLU A 63 -0.43 -5.12 0.37
C GLU A 63 -1.64 -5.08 -0.57
N ARG A 64 -2.59 -4.18 -0.32
CA ARG A 64 -3.83 -4.10 -1.09
C ARG A 64 -3.71 -3.34 -2.40
N CYS A 65 -2.89 -2.29 -2.46
CA CYS A 65 -2.90 -1.32 -3.56
C CYS A 65 -1.60 -1.22 -4.35
N GLU A 66 -0.46 -1.58 -3.76
CA GLU A 66 0.85 -1.44 -4.42
C GLU A 66 0.86 -2.23 -5.73
N GLY A 67 1.35 -1.62 -6.81
CA GLY A 67 1.45 -2.28 -8.12
C GLY A 67 0.11 -2.44 -8.84
N ARG A 68 -1.02 -1.99 -8.28
CA ARG A 68 -2.34 -2.08 -8.93
C ARG A 68 -2.69 -0.81 -9.69
N THR A 69 -3.50 -0.95 -10.74
CA THR A 69 -4.08 0.18 -11.47
C THR A 69 -5.33 0.72 -10.79
N THR A 70 -6.01 -0.06 -9.97
CA THR A 70 -7.14 0.40 -9.16
C THR A 70 -7.11 -0.27 -7.80
N CYS A 71 -7.53 0.46 -6.76
CA CYS A 71 -7.62 -0.09 -5.42
C CYS A 71 -8.84 0.47 -4.68
N LEU A 72 -9.66 -0.42 -4.13
CA LEU A 72 -10.75 -0.04 -3.23
C LEU A 72 -10.26 -0.17 -1.79
N LEU A 73 -10.27 0.95 -1.08
CA LEU A 73 -9.94 1.03 0.33
C LEU A 73 -11.20 1.20 1.16
N GLN A 74 -11.18 0.59 2.35
CA GLN A 74 -12.25 0.73 3.33
C GLN A 74 -11.65 1.20 4.66
N ALA A 75 -12.06 2.37 5.14
CA ALA A 75 -11.63 2.96 6.40
C ALA A 75 -12.50 2.42 7.55
N SER A 76 -12.06 1.35 8.21
CA SER A 76 -12.78 0.77 9.35
C SER A 76 -11.87 0.18 10.42
N ASN A 77 -12.33 0.25 11.67
CA ASN A 77 -11.70 -0.40 12.83
C ASN A 77 -11.51 -1.92 12.64
N SER A 78 -12.35 -2.57 11.83
CA SER A 78 -12.22 -4.01 11.52
C SER A 78 -11.00 -4.34 10.66
N ILE A 79 -10.47 -3.37 9.92
CA ILE A 79 -9.32 -3.54 9.03
C ILE A 79 -8.05 -3.04 9.71
N PHE A 80 -8.11 -1.83 10.29
CA PHE A 80 -6.93 -1.14 10.81
C PHE A 80 -6.80 -1.19 12.34
N SER A 81 -7.72 -1.89 13.03
CA SER A 81 -7.92 -1.79 14.49
C SER A 81 -8.31 -0.37 14.94
N ASP A 82 -8.54 -0.18 16.23
CA ASP A 82 -8.81 1.15 16.80
C ASP A 82 -7.58 1.70 17.52
N PRO A 83 -6.82 2.64 16.92
CA PRO A 83 -5.63 3.23 17.54
C PRO A 83 -5.95 4.27 18.63
N CYS A 84 -7.18 4.82 18.66
CA CYS A 84 -7.56 5.90 19.57
C CYS A 84 -9.07 5.91 19.80
N PHE A 85 -9.51 5.21 20.85
CA PHE A 85 -10.92 5.11 21.21
C PHE A 85 -11.54 6.49 21.45
N GLY A 86 -12.79 6.70 21.03
CA GLY A 86 -13.51 7.96 21.17
C GLY A 86 -13.10 9.09 20.20
N THR A 87 -12.06 8.87 19.37
CA THR A 87 -11.64 9.83 18.34
C THR A 87 -12.26 9.47 16.99
N TYR A 88 -12.78 10.47 16.27
CA TYR A 88 -13.27 10.27 14.91
C TYR A 88 -12.10 10.23 13.93
N LYS A 89 -11.85 9.06 13.36
CA LYS A 89 -10.70 8.78 12.50
C LYS A 89 -11.04 8.99 11.02
N TYR A 90 -10.02 9.32 10.23
CA TYR A 90 -10.04 9.35 8.78
C TYR A 90 -8.83 8.61 8.23
N LEU A 91 -8.90 8.26 6.95
CA LEU A 91 -7.78 7.66 6.24
C LEU A 91 -7.05 8.72 5.44
N ASP A 92 -5.79 8.99 5.80
CA ASP A 92 -4.85 9.88 5.08
C ASP A 92 -3.87 9.01 4.29
N ILE A 93 -3.77 9.23 2.98
CA ILE A 93 -2.91 8.45 2.10
C ILE A 93 -2.16 9.41 1.18
N SER A 94 -0.85 9.21 1.10
CA SER A 94 -0.04 9.78 0.04
C SER A 94 0.47 8.68 -0.89
N TYR A 95 0.20 8.83 -2.18
CA TYR A 95 0.62 7.88 -3.22
C TYR A 95 1.11 8.60 -4.48
N SER A 96 1.71 7.86 -5.39
CA SER A 96 2.04 8.29 -6.73
C SER A 96 1.64 7.22 -7.74
N CYS A 97 1.36 7.64 -8.96
CA CYS A 97 1.21 6.72 -10.08
C CYS A 97 2.53 6.69 -10.83
N VAL A 98 3.16 5.53 -10.86
CA VAL A 98 4.44 5.30 -11.53
C VAL A 98 4.23 4.30 -12.66
N PRO A 99 5.05 4.32 -13.73
CA PRO A 99 5.06 3.20 -14.67
C PRO A 99 5.24 1.90 -13.90
N PRO A 100 4.59 0.80 -14.30
CA PRO A 100 4.86 -0.48 -13.69
C PRO A 100 6.36 -0.69 -13.84
N SER A 101 7.06 -0.91 -12.73
CA SER A 101 8.42 -1.36 -12.83
C SER A 101 8.35 -2.57 -13.76
N LYS A 102 9.01 -2.51 -14.91
CA LYS A 102 9.45 -3.74 -15.53
C LYS A 102 10.30 -4.36 -14.44
N GLU A 103 9.74 -5.30 -13.68
CA GLU A 103 10.58 -6.24 -12.98
C GLU A 103 11.61 -6.67 -14.02
N PRO A 104 12.92 -6.62 -13.71
CA PRO A 104 13.88 -6.94 -14.73
C PRO A 104 13.53 -8.34 -15.23
N GLU A 105 13.10 -8.46 -16.49
CA GLU A 105 13.12 -9.73 -17.23
C GLU A 105 14.52 -10.38 -17.15
N HIS A 106 15.52 -9.63 -16.65
CA HIS A 106 16.83 -10.09 -16.25
C HIS A 106 16.90 -11.00 -15.01
N LEU A 107 16.00 -10.93 -14.02
CA LEU A 107 16.05 -11.89 -12.89
C LEU A 107 15.49 -13.26 -13.29
N ILE A 108 14.56 -13.31 -14.25
CA ILE A 108 14.06 -14.57 -14.82
C ILE A 108 15.14 -15.23 -15.67
N THR A 109 15.89 -14.48 -16.50
CA THR A 109 17.05 -15.05 -17.22
C THR A 109 18.19 -15.43 -16.27
N THR A 110 18.46 -14.68 -15.20
CA THR A 110 19.46 -15.10 -14.20
C THR A 110 19.04 -16.38 -13.48
N ILE A 111 17.76 -16.58 -13.13
CA ILE A 111 17.31 -17.83 -12.46
C ILE A 111 17.24 -19.01 -13.44
N LEU A 112 16.81 -18.79 -14.70
CA LEU A 112 16.77 -19.84 -15.72
C LEU A 112 18.15 -20.21 -16.29
N HIS A 113 19.13 -19.30 -16.24
CA HIS A 113 20.52 -19.57 -16.70
C HIS A 113 21.48 -19.89 -15.53
N TYR A 114 21.15 -19.52 -14.29
CA TYR A 114 21.86 -19.98 -13.08
C TYR A 114 21.20 -21.25 -12.54
N THR A 115 21.15 -22.28 -13.38
CA THR A 115 21.25 -23.65 -12.88
C THR A 115 22.73 -24.02 -12.94
N PRO A 116 23.48 -23.98 -11.83
CA PRO A 116 24.81 -24.59 -11.81
C PRO A 116 24.61 -26.10 -11.93
N ASN A 117 24.67 -26.61 -13.17
CA ASN A 117 25.05 -27.98 -13.50
C ASN A 117 24.47 -29.09 -12.59
N THR A 118 23.20 -29.45 -12.76
CA THR A 118 22.76 -30.82 -12.41
C THR A 118 22.82 -31.80 -13.58
N PHE A 119 23.36 -31.40 -14.74
CA PHE A 119 23.49 -32.25 -15.93
C PHE A 119 24.92 -32.67 -16.31
N SER A 120 25.98 -32.17 -15.65
CA SER A 120 27.37 -32.55 -15.95
C SER A 120 28.03 -33.51 -14.96
N LEU A 121 27.45 -33.75 -13.78
CA LEU A 121 28.01 -34.69 -12.79
C LEU A 121 27.75 -36.16 -13.16
N THR A 122 26.68 -36.45 -13.89
CA THR A 122 26.36 -37.81 -14.37
C THR A 122 27.27 -38.28 -15.50
N LEU A 123 27.87 -37.36 -16.28
CA LEU A 123 28.74 -37.72 -17.40
C LEU A 123 30.18 -38.08 -16.97
N ILE A 124 30.64 -37.53 -15.83
CA ILE A 124 32.01 -37.79 -15.32
C ILE A 124 32.10 -39.17 -14.64
N LEU A 125 31.02 -39.65 -14.01
CA LEU A 125 31.01 -40.95 -13.32
C LEU A 125 30.91 -42.16 -14.26
N THR A 126 30.62 -41.97 -15.54
CA THR A 126 30.59 -43.05 -16.54
C THR A 126 31.91 -43.22 -17.30
N ILE A 127 32.93 -42.39 -17.00
CA ILE A 127 34.24 -42.41 -17.67
C ILE A 127 35.39 -42.68 -16.67
N LEU A 128 35.11 -42.97 -15.40
CA LEU A 128 36.11 -43.47 -14.44
C LEU A 128 35.89 -44.93 -14.08
#